data_AF-A0A936KNV9-F1
#
_entry.id   AF-A0A936KNV9-F1
#
_cell.length_a   1.000
_cell.length_b   1.000
_cell.length_c   1.000
_cell.angle_alpha   90.00
_cell.angle_beta   90.00
_cell.angle_gamma   90.00
#
_symmetry.space_group_name_H-M   'P 1'
#
loop_
_entity.id
_entity.type
_entity.pdbx_description
1 polymer ?
#
loop_
_entity_poly.entity_id
_entity_poly.type
_entity_poly.pdbx_seq_one_letter_code
_entity_poly.pdbx_strand_id
1 'polypeptide(L)'
;MTASRESTALTPTATLGDLVVADGRRAAILDRAGIDHCCNGHRTVAEAARDAELDVEDLLRSLDLPGAPASSADPAPAAGGPSGDSAARKLSSFAHDIVDTHHAYLWEEMPRLQALVDKVHGVHGDR
;
A
#
# COMPACT_ATOMS: atom_id res chain seq x y z
N MET A 1 -15.56 21.68 13.98
CA MET A 1 -15.86 20.38 14.63
C MET A 1 -14.99 19.34 13.95
N THR A 2 -13.84 19.06 14.56
CA THR A 2 -12.83 18.11 14.08
C THR A 2 -13.37 16.69 14.21
N ALA A 3 -13.65 16.03 13.09
CA ALA A 3 -13.99 14.61 13.08
C ALA A 3 -12.77 13.82 13.60
N SER A 4 -12.97 13.12 14.70
CA SER A 4 -11.99 12.21 15.28
C SER A 4 -11.74 11.08 14.28
N ARG A 5 -10.46 10.73 14.10
CA ARG A 5 -10.05 9.55 13.33
C ARG A 5 -10.74 8.33 13.94
N GLU A 6 -11.67 7.71 13.21
CA GLU A 6 -12.03 6.33 13.51
C GLU A 6 -10.79 5.48 13.21
N SER A 7 -10.21 4.93 14.27
CA SER A 7 -9.19 3.90 14.17
C SER A 7 -9.82 2.71 13.44
N THR A 8 -9.40 2.42 12.20
CA THR A 8 -9.82 1.19 11.51
C THR A 8 -9.50 0.02 12.43
N ALA A 9 -10.54 -0.63 12.96
CA ALA A 9 -10.36 -1.68 13.93
C ALA A 9 -9.67 -2.89 13.28
N LEU A 10 -8.60 -3.38 13.92
CA LEU A 10 -7.94 -4.62 13.55
C LEU A 10 -8.89 -5.78 13.83
N THR A 11 -9.60 -6.23 12.80
CA THR A 11 -10.61 -7.28 12.88
C THR A 11 -10.47 -8.25 11.70
N PRO A 12 -10.93 -9.51 11.84
CA PRO A 12 -10.89 -10.48 10.73
C PRO A 12 -11.64 -10.01 9.47
N THR A 13 -12.63 -9.12 9.63
CA THR A 13 -13.46 -8.59 8.53
C THR A 13 -12.94 -7.28 7.94
N ALA A 14 -11.93 -6.65 8.53
CA ALA A 14 -11.32 -5.46 7.94
C ALA A 14 -10.64 -5.83 6.61
N THR A 15 -10.70 -4.93 5.63
CA THR A 15 -10.00 -5.15 4.36
C THR A 15 -8.52 -4.83 4.51
N LEU A 16 -7.67 -5.53 3.76
CA LEU A 16 -6.23 -5.30 3.77
C LEU A 16 -5.90 -3.84 3.36
N GLY A 17 -6.62 -3.31 2.38
CA GLY A 17 -6.47 -1.95 1.88
C GLY A 17 -6.76 -0.91 2.95
N ASP A 18 -7.87 -1.04 3.68
CA ASP A 18 -8.22 -0.11 4.75
C ASP A 18 -7.18 -0.12 5.88
N LEU A 19 -6.61 -1.29 6.20
CA LEU A 19 -5.56 -1.41 7.21
C LEU A 19 -4.25 -0.73 6.80
N VAL A 20 -3.86 -0.88 5.53
CA VAL A 20 -2.63 -0.25 4.99
C VAL A 20 -2.81 1.26 4.80
N VAL A 21 -4.00 1.71 4.38
CA VAL A 21 -4.32 3.15 4.33
C VAL A 21 -4.31 3.76 5.74
N ALA A 22 -4.76 3.03 6.75
CA ALA A 22 -4.73 3.49 8.13
C ALA A 22 -3.30 3.54 8.72
N ASP A 23 -2.44 2.58 8.39
CA ASP A 23 -1.01 2.59 8.74
C ASP A 23 -0.18 1.84 7.70
N GLY A 24 0.54 2.60 6.86
CA GLY A 24 1.36 2.06 5.78
C GLY A 24 2.47 1.10 6.23
N ARG A 25 2.88 1.15 7.52
CA ARG A 25 3.87 0.19 8.07
C ARG A 25 3.37 -1.25 8.03
N ARG A 26 2.05 -1.47 7.97
CA ARG A 26 1.44 -2.80 7.85
C ARG A 26 1.75 -3.49 6.52
N ALA A 27 2.01 -2.72 5.46
CA ALA A 27 2.38 -3.27 4.14
C ALA A 27 3.56 -4.25 4.25
N ALA A 28 4.64 -3.82 4.91
CA ALA A 28 5.84 -4.65 5.11
C ALA A 28 5.61 -5.89 5.98
N ILE A 29 4.55 -5.93 6.80
CA ILE A 29 4.18 -7.13 7.57
C ILE A 29 3.43 -8.10 6.66
N LEU A 30 2.47 -7.59 5.88
CA LEU A 30 1.71 -8.38 4.91
C LEU A 30 2.62 -8.99 3.84
N ASP A 31 3.58 -8.22 3.32
CA ASP A 31 4.56 -8.71 2.34
C ASP A 31 5.40 -9.86 2.88
N ARG A 32 5.88 -9.73 4.13
CA ARG A 32 6.65 -10.81 4.81
C ARG A 32 5.80 -12.04 5.10
N ALA A 33 4.50 -11.86 5.25
CA ALA A 33 3.53 -12.94 5.41
C ALA A 33 3.08 -13.56 4.07
N GLY A 34 3.59 -13.07 2.93
CA GLY A 34 3.18 -13.56 1.60
C GLY A 34 1.77 -13.12 1.19
N ILE A 35 1.22 -12.08 1.82
CA ILE A 35 -0.13 -11.58 1.56
C ILE A 35 -0.06 -10.40 0.59
N ASP A 36 -0.60 -10.60 -0.61
CA ASP A 36 -0.72 -9.57 -1.65
C ASP A 36 -1.85 -8.57 -1.33
N HIS A 37 -1.50 -7.55 -0.56
CA HIS A 37 -2.38 -6.44 -0.21
C HIS A 37 -2.46 -5.36 -1.30
N CYS A 38 -1.56 -5.39 -2.29
CA CYS A 38 -1.47 -4.39 -3.35
C CYS A 38 -2.54 -4.63 -4.42
N CYS A 39 -2.65 -5.85 -4.95
CA CYS A 39 -3.68 -6.19 -5.93
C CYS A 39 -4.98 -6.66 -5.27
N ASN A 40 -4.88 -7.28 -4.10
CA ASN A 40 -6.04 -7.85 -3.41
C ASN A 40 -6.44 -7.10 -2.13
N GLY A 41 -6.23 -5.78 -2.10
CA GLY A 41 -6.56 -4.93 -0.95
C GLY A 41 -8.03 -4.99 -0.48
N HIS A 42 -8.96 -5.37 -1.37
CA HIS A 42 -10.38 -5.53 -1.06
C HIS A 42 -10.71 -6.77 -0.23
N ARG A 43 -9.80 -7.74 -0.17
CA ARG A 43 -9.97 -8.96 0.62
C ARG A 43 -9.87 -8.67 2.11
N THR A 44 -10.58 -9.48 2.90
CA THR A 44 -10.52 -9.39 4.36
C THR A 44 -9.26 -10.05 4.92
N VAL A 45 -8.87 -9.66 6.13
CA VAL A 45 -7.77 -10.31 6.86
C VAL A 45 -8.01 -11.82 7.01
N ALA A 46 -9.25 -12.25 7.31
CA ALA A 46 -9.60 -13.65 7.44
C ALA A 46 -9.43 -14.44 6.13
N GLU A 47 -9.85 -13.86 4.99
CA GLU A 47 -9.66 -14.50 3.69
C GLU A 47 -8.18 -14.60 3.33
N ALA A 48 -7.40 -13.54 3.56
CA ALA A 48 -5.99 -13.52 3.26
C ALA A 48 -5.18 -14.51 4.15
N ALA A 49 -5.50 -14.56 5.44
CA ALA A 49 -4.88 -15.51 6.37
C ALA A 49 -5.16 -16.96 5.95
N ARG A 50 -6.40 -17.26 5.54
CA ARG A 50 -6.77 -18.61 5.09
C ARG A 50 -5.99 -19.05 3.86
N ASP A 51 -5.86 -18.20 2.85
CA ASP A 51 -5.13 -18.55 1.62
C ASP A 51 -3.62 -18.65 1.85
N ALA A 52 -3.10 -17.90 2.81
CA ALA A 52 -1.71 -17.96 3.23
C ALA A 52 -1.42 -19.09 4.24
N GLU A 53 -2.44 -19.89 4.62
CA GLU A 53 -2.34 -20.93 5.65
C GLU A 53 -1.84 -20.41 7.01
N LEU A 54 -2.22 -19.18 7.36
CA LEU A 54 -1.87 -18.50 8.61
C LEU A 54 -3.02 -18.49 9.60
N ASP A 55 -2.69 -18.49 10.88
CA ASP A 55 -3.66 -18.18 11.92
C ASP A 55 -4.04 -16.69 11.89
N VAL A 56 -5.34 -16.42 11.86
CA VAL A 56 -5.87 -15.06 11.71
C VAL A 56 -5.57 -14.18 12.93
N GLU A 57 -5.53 -14.75 14.13
CA GLU A 57 -5.25 -14.01 15.37
C GLU A 57 -3.78 -13.65 15.49
N ASP A 58 -2.88 -14.55 15.06
CA ASP A 58 -1.44 -14.27 14.97
C ASP A 58 -1.14 -13.19 13.93
N LEU A 59 -1.84 -13.21 12.78
CA LEU A 59 -1.74 -12.15 11.79
C LEU A 59 -2.22 -10.80 12.36
N LEU A 60 -3.38 -10.77 13.00
CA LEU A 60 -3.92 -9.56 13.63
C LEU A 60 -2.97 -8.99 14.68
N ARG A 61 -2.38 -9.84 15.52
CA ARG A 61 -1.37 -9.44 16.51
C ARG A 61 -0.12 -8.86 15.85
N SER A 62 0.29 -9.40 14.72
CA SER A 62 1.43 -8.88 13.95
C SER A 62 1.15 -7.52 13.32
N LEU A 63 -0.12 -7.22 12.99
CA LEU A 63 -0.58 -5.95 12.43
C LEU A 63 -0.89 -4.88 13.50
N ASP A 64 -0.88 -5.26 14.77
CA ASP A 64 -1.01 -4.36 15.92
C ASP A 64 0.33 -3.68 16.22
N LEU A 65 0.51 -2.52 15.59
CA LEU A 65 1.76 -1.77 15.64
C LEU A 65 1.76 -0.76 16.80
N PRO A 66 2.79 -0.78 17.67
CA PRO A 66 2.90 0.22 18.72
C PRO A 66 3.26 1.60 18.14
N GLY A 67 2.69 2.63 18.76
CA GLY A 67 2.92 4.03 18.41
C GLY A 67 2.19 4.49 17.15
N ALA A 68 2.03 5.80 17.00
CA ALA A 68 1.48 6.37 15.78
C ALA A 68 2.47 6.18 14.61
N PRO A 69 1.98 5.97 13.37
CA PRO A 69 2.86 6.02 12.21
C PRO A 69 3.62 7.33 12.20
N ALA A 70 4.92 7.27 11.92
CA ALA A 70 5.67 8.47 11.55
C ALA A 70 4.94 9.07 10.35
N SER A 71 4.55 10.34 10.42
CA SER A 71 3.80 11.02 9.39
C SER A 71 4.63 11.09 8.10
N SER A 72 4.57 10.06 7.26
CA SER A 72 5.31 9.98 6.00
C SER A 72 4.43 9.58 4.82
N ALA A 73 3.14 9.92 4.86
CA ALA A 73 2.27 9.85 3.69
C ALA A 73 1.26 11.01 3.76
N ASP A 74 1.13 11.71 2.65
CA ASP A 74 0.15 12.78 2.47
C ASP A 74 -1.25 12.32 2.90
N PRO A 75 -2.04 13.20 3.54
CA PRO A 75 -3.35 12.84 4.03
C PRO A 75 -4.27 12.42 2.87
N ALA A 76 -4.70 11.16 2.89
CA ALA A 76 -5.87 10.72 2.15
C ALA A 76 -7.06 11.65 2.47
N PRO A 77 -7.90 12.03 1.48
CA PRO A 77 -9.12 12.79 1.78
C PRO A 77 -9.96 12.05 2.82
N ALA A 78 -10.37 12.78 3.85
CA ALA A 78 -11.40 12.33 4.78
C ALA A 78 -12.64 11.85 4.01
N ALA A 79 -13.31 10.84 4.54
CA ALA A 79 -14.63 10.38 4.12
C ALA A 79 -15.70 11.45 4.42
N GLY A 80 -15.64 12.55 3.67
CA GLY A 80 -16.56 13.66 3.66
C GLY A 80 -16.53 14.20 2.24
N GLY A 81 -17.42 13.66 1.40
CA GLY A 81 -17.41 13.88 -0.05
C GLY A 81 -17.38 15.38 -0.38
N PRO A 82 -16.38 15.85 -1.14
CA PRO A 82 -16.48 17.17 -1.73
C PRO A 82 -17.67 17.19 -2.71
N SER A 83 -18.30 18.35 -2.90
CA SER A 83 -19.18 18.57 -4.06
C SER A 83 -18.47 18.07 -5.34
N GLY A 84 -19.21 17.49 -6.29
CA GLY A 84 -18.65 16.68 -7.39
C GLY A 84 -17.43 17.31 -8.10
N ASP A 85 -17.45 18.64 -8.29
CA ASP A 85 -16.35 19.40 -8.91
C ASP A 85 -15.04 19.38 -8.09
N SER A 86 -15.13 19.42 -6.76
CA SER A 86 -13.97 19.40 -5.88
C SER A 86 -13.37 17.99 -5.76
N ALA A 87 -14.19 16.94 -5.82
CA ALA A 87 -13.72 15.56 -5.83
C ALA A 87 -13.01 15.23 -7.15
N ALA A 88 -13.59 15.65 -8.29
CA ALA A 88 -12.99 15.49 -9.61
C ALA A 88 -11.65 16.23 -9.71
N ARG A 89 -11.57 17.48 -9.21
CA ARG A 89 -10.31 18.23 -9.15
C ARG A 89 -9.26 17.54 -8.29
N LYS A 90 -9.65 16.96 -7.15
CA LYS A 90 -8.72 16.24 -6.28
C LYS A 90 -8.19 14.97 -6.94
N LEU A 91 -9.06 14.20 -7.59
CA LEU A 91 -8.65 13.01 -8.33
C LEU A 91 -7.73 13.34 -9.50
N SER A 92 -8.01 14.43 -10.23
CA SER A 92 -7.14 14.93 -11.29
C SER A 92 -5.76 15.32 -10.75
N SER A 93 -5.69 16.00 -9.61
CA SER A 93 -4.41 16.31 -8.95
C SER A 93 -3.61 15.05 -8.64
N PHE A 94 -4.24 14.03 -8.06
CA PHE A 94 -3.57 12.77 -7.76
C PHE A 94 -3.07 12.05 -9.01
N ALA A 95 -3.84 12.08 -10.10
CA ALA A 95 -3.41 11.51 -11.36
C ALA A 95 -2.16 12.21 -11.90
N HIS A 96 -2.10 13.55 -11.81
CA HIS A 96 -0.89 14.30 -12.19
C HIS A 96 0.28 13.94 -11.28
N ASP A 97 0.10 13.91 -9.96
CA ASP A 97 1.17 13.56 -9.02
C ASP A 97 1.76 12.16 -9.32
N ILE A 98 0.91 11.17 -9.63
CA ILE A 98 1.34 9.82 -10.00
C ILE A 98 2.19 9.84 -11.28
N VAL A 99 1.73 10.55 -12.32
CA VAL A 99 2.44 10.60 -13.60
C VAL A 99 3.74 11.37 -13.48
N ASP A 100 3.69 12.56 -12.90
CA ASP A 100 4.79 13.52 -12.90
C ASP A 100 5.88 13.16 -11.87
N THR A 101 5.53 12.44 -10.81
CA THR A 101 6.50 12.01 -9.79
C THR A 101 6.93 10.56 -10.00
N HIS A 102 5.98 9.62 -10.02
CA HIS A 102 6.30 8.19 -9.99
C HIS A 102 6.60 7.64 -11.39
N HIS A 103 5.78 7.93 -12.40
CA HIS A 103 6.06 7.44 -13.76
C HIS A 103 7.28 8.12 -14.37
N ALA A 104 7.45 9.43 -14.16
CA ALA A 104 8.62 10.15 -14.64
C ALA A 104 9.94 9.53 -14.13
N TYR A 105 10.03 9.25 -12.82
CA TYR A 105 11.17 8.56 -12.23
C TYR A 105 11.40 7.16 -12.84
N LEU A 106 10.33 6.36 -12.98
CA LEU A 106 10.44 5.02 -13.57
C LEU A 106 10.91 5.08 -15.03
N TRP A 107 10.43 6.03 -15.83
CA TRP A 107 10.89 6.18 -17.21
C TRP A 107 12.36 6.56 -17.32
N GLU A 108 12.89 7.33 -16.36
CA GLU A 108 14.31 7.66 -16.28
C GLU A 108 15.18 6.46 -15.85
N GLU A 109 14.75 5.73 -14.81
CA GLU A 109 15.58 4.69 -14.20
C GLU A 109 15.47 3.32 -14.88
N MET A 110 14.32 2.95 -15.46
CA MET A 110 14.11 1.63 -16.06
C MET A 110 15.12 1.29 -17.16
N PRO A 111 15.45 2.17 -18.13
CA PRO A 111 16.48 1.89 -19.13
C PRO A 111 17.88 1.70 -18.53
N ARG A 112 18.20 2.44 -17.45
CA ARG A 112 19.50 2.34 -16.76
C ARG A 112 19.62 1.00 -16.04
N LEU A 113 18.56 0.58 -15.35
CA LEU A 113 18.47 -0.72 -14.69
C LEU A 113 18.57 -1.86 -15.70
N GLN A 114 17.88 -1.76 -16.85
CA GLN A 114 17.97 -2.76 -17.92
C GLN A 114 19.42 -2.94 -18.40
N ALA A 115 20.14 -1.85 -18.67
CA ALA A 115 21.53 -1.93 -19.10
C ALA A 115 22.46 -2.59 -18.05
N LEU A 116 22.18 -2.41 -16.76
CA LEU A 116 22.91 -3.07 -15.68
C LEU A 116 22.60 -4.57 -15.63
N VAL A 117 21.33 -4.95 -15.77
CA VAL A 117 20.91 -6.35 -15.83
C VAL A 117 21.55 -7.05 -17.02
N ASP A 118 21.54 -6.44 -18.20
CA ASP A 118 22.15 -6.98 -19.43
C ASP A 118 23.67 -7.19 -19.24
N LYS A 119 24.35 -6.24 -18.58
CA LYS A 119 25.78 -6.37 -18.26
C LYS A 119 26.06 -7.54 -17.34
N VAL A 120 25.27 -7.71 -16.27
CA VAL A 120 25.44 -8.83 -15.33
C VAL A 120 25.18 -10.15 -16.04
N HIS A 121 24.10 -10.23 -16.82
CA HIS A 121 23.78 -11.41 -17.62
C HIS A 121 24.91 -11.75 -18.61
N GLY A 122 25.49 -10.77 -19.30
CA GLY A 122 26.60 -11.01 -20.22
C GLY A 122 27.89 -11.57 -19.57
N VAL A 123 28.10 -11.31 -18.27
CA VAL A 123 29.27 -11.84 -17.52
C VAL A 123 28.96 -13.16 -16.79
N HIS A 124 27.71 -13.35 -16.38
CA HIS A 124 27.32 -14.41 -15.44
C HIS A 124 26.19 -15.34 -15.92
N GLY A 125 25.59 -15.12 -17.09
CA GLY A 125 24.37 -15.80 -17.54
C GLY A 125 24.54 -17.24 -18.04
N ASP A 126 25.74 -17.58 -18.52
CA ASP A 126 26.05 -18.92 -19.07
C ASP A 126 26.74 -19.87 -18.08
N ARG A 127 26.67 -19.57 -16.77
CA ARG A 127 27.17 -20.44 -15.69
C ARG A 127 26.02 -21.10 -14.96
#